data_AF-H8Z9Y9-F1
#
_entry.id   AF-H8Z9Y9-F1
#
_cell.length_a   1.000
_cell.length_b   1.000
_cell.length_c   1.000
_cell.angle_alpha   90.00
_cell.angle_beta   90.00
_cell.angle_gamma   90.00
#
_symmetry.space_group_name_H-M   'P 1'
#
loop_
_entity.id
_entity.type
_entity.pdbx_description
1 polymer ?
#
loop_
_entity_poly.entity_id
_entity_poly.type
_entity_poly.pdbx_seq_one_letter_code
_entity_poly.pdbx_strand_id
1 'polypeptide(L)'
;MGLGTFKLTETSPLTAKPHETHPKYTKARLTWIPEESVAVATVEYGDLLTIDKMDERGINEAFNEDSRHEVLFQCDERVKSVSKGDFVQIEKRGIYYVDSAQPLVLNLVPTTKQNNRKI
;
A
#
# COMPACT_ATOMS: atom_id res chain seq x y z
N MET A 1 -10.49 1.42 24.91
CA MET A 1 -11.04 1.99 23.66
C MET A 1 -11.29 0.83 22.70
N GLY A 2 -12.54 0.63 22.29
CA GLY A 2 -12.99 -0.63 21.68
C GLY A 2 -12.37 -0.93 20.31
N LEU A 3 -11.83 -2.15 20.17
CA LEU A 3 -11.56 -2.74 18.86
C LEU A 3 -12.89 -3.16 18.24
N GLY A 4 -13.30 -2.49 17.16
CA GLY A 4 -14.35 -2.99 16.29
C GLY A 4 -13.72 -3.81 15.17
N THR A 5 -13.88 -5.13 15.21
CA THR A 5 -13.60 -6.04 14.10
C THR A 5 -14.78 -6.02 13.15
N PHE A 6 -14.55 -5.80 11.85
CA PHE A 6 -15.59 -5.90 10.83
C PHE A 6 -15.21 -7.01 9.84
N LYS A 7 -16.14 -7.94 9.60
CA LYS A 7 -16.09 -8.87 8.46
C LYS A 7 -16.70 -8.16 7.25
N LEU A 8 -15.94 -8.07 6.17
CA LEU A 8 -16.45 -7.71 4.85
C LEU A 8 -17.23 -8.91 4.31
N THR A 9 -18.55 -8.87 4.46
CA THR A 9 -19.48 -9.70 3.71
C THR A 9 -20.08 -8.79 2.63
N GLU A 10 -19.78 -9.13 1.38
CA GLU A 10 -20.39 -8.64 0.14
C GLU A 10 -19.74 -7.41 -0.54
N THR A 11 -19.16 -7.71 -1.70
CA THR A 11 -18.71 -6.80 -2.75
C THR A 11 -19.93 -6.32 -3.54
N SER A 12 -20.55 -5.22 -3.11
CA SER A 12 -21.54 -4.48 -3.90
C SER A 12 -21.51 -3.00 -3.49
N PRO A 13 -21.80 -2.06 -4.41
CA PRO A 13 -21.50 -0.64 -4.22
C PRO A 13 -22.15 -0.10 -2.95
N LEU A 14 -21.31 0.45 -2.06
CA LEU A 14 -21.74 1.06 -0.81
C LEU A 14 -22.54 2.34 -1.12
N THR A 15 -23.86 2.25 -1.06
CA THR A 15 -24.73 3.43 -1.10
C THR A 15 -24.59 4.16 0.25
N ALA A 16 -23.66 5.11 0.32
CA ALA A 16 -23.50 5.97 1.49
C ALA A 16 -24.59 7.04 1.50
N LYS A 17 -25.44 7.05 2.55
CA LYS A 17 -26.37 8.17 2.78
C LYS A 17 -25.62 9.34 3.42
N PRO A 18 -25.72 10.58 2.89
CA PRO A 18 -25.11 11.73 3.53
C PRO A 18 -25.78 11.95 4.89
N HIS A 19 -25.00 11.88 5.96
CA HIS A 19 -25.46 12.26 7.29
C HIS A 19 -25.24 13.77 7.46
N GLU A 20 -26.26 14.51 7.90
CA GLU A 20 -26.22 15.98 8.13
C GLU A 20 -25.24 16.46 9.22
N THR A 21 -24.35 15.59 9.70
CA THR A 21 -23.36 15.96 10.72
C THR A 21 -22.15 16.63 10.08
N HIS A 22 -21.69 17.73 10.70
CA HIS A 22 -20.51 18.47 10.23
C HIS A 22 -19.33 17.51 10.00
N PRO A 23 -18.58 17.61 8.87
CA PRO A 23 -17.51 16.67 8.48
C PRO A 23 -16.38 16.45 9.50
N LYS A 24 -16.36 17.24 10.59
CA LYS A 24 -15.41 17.14 11.70
C LYS A 24 -15.75 15.99 12.64
N TYR A 25 -17.01 15.54 12.68
CA TYR A 25 -17.48 14.47 13.56
C TYR A 25 -17.40 13.07 12.92
N THR A 26 -16.99 13.00 11.65
CA THR A 26 -16.86 11.75 10.92
C THR A 26 -15.69 10.93 11.48
N LYS A 27 -16.01 9.84 12.19
CA LYS A 27 -15.02 8.98 12.87
C LYS A 27 -14.11 8.21 11.91
N ALA A 28 -14.59 7.89 10.70
CA ALA A 28 -13.85 7.12 9.72
C ALA A 28 -13.80 7.84 8.38
N ARG A 29 -12.60 8.07 7.87
CA ARG A 29 -12.36 8.55 6.50
C ARG A 29 -12.00 7.36 5.61
N LEU A 30 -12.51 7.29 4.40
CA LEU A 30 -12.16 6.26 3.43
C LEU A 30 -11.48 6.91 2.23
N THR A 31 -10.54 6.19 1.62
CA THR A 31 -9.96 6.55 0.33
C THR A 31 -10.65 5.67 -0.72
N TRP A 32 -11.04 6.26 -1.84
CA TRP A 32 -11.79 5.61 -2.91
C TRP A 32 -11.18 6.00 -4.26
N ILE A 33 -11.51 5.23 -5.30
CA ILE A 33 -11.03 5.41 -6.66
C ILE A 33 -12.27 5.39 -7.57
N PRO A 34 -12.35 6.25 -8.61
CA PRO A 34 -13.42 6.16 -9.59
C PRO A 34 -13.35 4.83 -10.38
N GLU A 35 -14.43 4.51 -11.09
CA GLU A 35 -14.51 3.30 -11.94
C GLU A 35 -13.45 3.33 -13.05
N GLU A 36 -13.22 4.51 -13.65
CA GLU A 36 -12.09 4.79 -14.54
C GLU A 36 -10.79 4.85 -13.71
N SER A 37 -10.11 3.70 -13.64
CA SER A 37 -8.90 3.52 -12.85
C SER A 37 -7.79 2.88 -13.68
N VAL A 38 -6.57 3.05 -13.20
CA VAL A 38 -5.35 2.57 -13.85
C VAL A 38 -4.72 1.51 -12.96
N ALA A 39 -4.44 0.34 -13.54
CA ALA A 39 -3.69 -0.69 -12.85
C ALA A 39 -2.21 -0.29 -12.78
N VAL A 40 -1.65 -0.32 -11.57
CA VAL A 40 -0.27 0.07 -11.27
C VAL A 40 0.39 -1.05 -10.48
N ALA A 41 1.59 -1.43 -10.89
CA ALA A 41 2.40 -2.37 -10.13
C ALA A 41 3.05 -1.64 -8.96
N THR A 42 2.77 -2.09 -7.74
CA THR A 42 3.43 -1.61 -6.53
C THR A 42 4.33 -2.70 -5.97
N VAL A 43 5.49 -2.29 -5.48
CA VAL A 43 6.46 -3.19 -4.85
C VAL A 43 6.62 -2.79 -3.40
N GLU A 44 6.32 -3.71 -2.50
CA GLU A 44 6.54 -3.58 -1.07
C GLU A 44 7.79 -4.39 -0.70
N TYR A 45 8.66 -3.77 0.11
CA TYR A 45 9.90 -4.39 0.55
C TYR A 45 9.78 -4.78 2.03
N GLY A 46 10.14 -6.02 2.32
CA GLY A 46 10.34 -6.56 3.66
C GLY A 46 11.82 -6.65 4.02
N ASP A 47 12.12 -7.36 5.10
CA ASP A 47 13.50 -7.59 5.52
C ASP A 47 14.22 -8.47 4.49
N LEU A 48 15.44 -8.08 4.12
CA LEU A 48 16.24 -8.81 3.12
C LEU A 48 16.76 -10.14 3.67
N LEU A 49 16.97 -10.21 4.97
CA LEU A 49 17.47 -11.39 5.67
C LEU A 49 16.43 -11.84 6.69
N THR A 50 16.36 -13.16 6.90
CA THR A 50 15.48 -13.77 7.91
C THR A 50 16.06 -13.70 9.33
N ILE A 51 17.30 -13.21 9.47
CA ILE A 51 18.07 -13.18 10.72
C ILE A 51 18.64 -11.79 10.99
N ASP A 52 18.70 -11.41 12.27
CA ASP A 52 19.24 -10.11 12.71
C ASP A 52 20.77 -10.05 12.71
N LYS A 53 21.43 -11.21 12.87
CA LYS A 53 22.88 -11.36 12.90
C LYS A 53 23.29 -12.56 12.08
N MET A 54 24.29 -12.38 11.25
CA MET A 54 24.82 -13.44 10.39
C MET A 54 25.61 -14.43 11.27
N ASP A 55 25.16 -15.68 11.33
CA ASP A 55 25.86 -16.80 11.96
C ASP A 55 26.83 -17.46 10.94
N GLU A 56 27.34 -18.66 11.25
CA GLU A 56 28.12 -19.50 10.33
C GLU A 56 27.33 -19.98 9.08
N ARG A 57 26.03 -19.70 9.01
CA ARG A 57 25.16 -20.00 7.87
C ARG A 57 25.53 -19.13 6.67
N GLY A 58 25.56 -19.74 5.48
CA GLY A 58 25.84 -19.01 4.24
C GLY A 58 24.76 -17.98 3.92
N ILE A 59 25.13 -16.89 3.23
CA ILE A 59 24.22 -15.80 2.84
C ILE A 59 22.96 -16.32 2.12
N ASN A 60 23.12 -17.36 1.30
CA ASN A 60 22.02 -17.96 0.54
C ASN A 60 20.95 -18.60 1.44
N GLU A 61 21.31 -19.08 2.63
CA GLU A 61 20.37 -19.69 3.59
C GLU A 61 19.65 -18.63 4.44
N ALA A 62 20.29 -17.48 4.64
CA ALA A 62 19.74 -16.37 5.41
C ALA A 62 18.89 -15.42 4.56
N PHE A 63 18.96 -15.52 3.23
CA PHE A 63 18.23 -14.68 2.30
C PHE A 63 16.72 -14.91 2.43
N ASN A 64 15.96 -13.82 2.54
CA ASN A 64 14.51 -13.87 2.58
C ASN A 64 13.93 -13.83 1.16
N GLU A 65 13.43 -14.95 0.67
CA GLU A 65 12.78 -15.03 -0.65
C GLU A 65 11.51 -14.17 -0.74
N ASP A 66 10.87 -13.91 0.40
CA ASP A 66 9.70 -13.04 0.56
C ASP A 66 10.08 -11.56 0.80
N SER A 67 11.35 -11.16 0.62
CA SER A 67 11.75 -9.76 0.87
C SER A 67 11.13 -8.74 -0.09
N ARG A 68 10.51 -9.21 -1.19
CA ARG A 68 9.89 -8.38 -2.23
C ARG A 68 8.50 -8.91 -2.53
N HIS A 69 7.50 -8.06 -2.32
CA HIS A 69 6.11 -8.37 -2.64
C HIS A 69 5.60 -7.42 -3.72
N GLU A 70 5.18 -7.97 -4.85
CA GLU A 70 4.48 -7.21 -5.88
C GLU A 70 2.97 -7.31 -5.70
N VAL A 71 2.31 -6.15 -5.73
CA VAL A 71 0.85 -6.05 -5.64
C VAL A 71 0.34 -5.12 -6.73
N LEU A 72 -0.77 -5.49 -7.37
CA LEU A 72 -1.44 -4.63 -8.32
C LEU A 72 -2.44 -3.73 -7.60
N PHE A 73 -2.25 -2.42 -7.71
CA PHE A 73 -3.18 -1.42 -7.20
C PHE A 73 -3.98 -0.81 -8.35
N GLN A 74 -5.23 -0.47 -8.06
CA GLN A 74 -5.99 0.47 -8.88
C GLN A 74 -5.70 1.88 -8.38
N CYS A 75 -5.37 2.79 -9.29
CA CYS A 75 -5.06 4.19 -8.99
C CYS A 75 -5.88 5.13 -9.87
N ASP A 76 -6.04 6.37 -9.41
CA ASP A 76 -6.64 7.45 -10.20
C ASP A 76 -5.80 7.72 -11.46
N GLU A 77 -6.44 8.12 -12.55
CA GLU A 77 -5.78 8.42 -13.82
C GLU A 77 -4.67 9.47 -13.71
N ARG A 78 -4.74 10.38 -12.73
CA ARG A 78 -3.70 11.38 -12.47
C ARG A 78 -2.33 10.75 -12.26
N VAL A 79 -2.25 9.50 -11.83
CA VAL A 79 -0.98 8.79 -11.67
C VAL A 79 -0.23 8.64 -13.00
N LYS A 80 -0.90 8.70 -14.16
CA LYS A 80 -0.25 8.67 -15.48
C LYS A 80 0.65 9.88 -15.74
N SER A 81 0.47 10.98 -15.00
CA SER A 81 1.25 12.22 -15.16
C SER A 81 2.58 12.23 -14.40
N VAL A 82 2.85 11.20 -13.59
CA VAL A 82 4.07 11.12 -12.79
C VAL A 82 5.27 10.71 -13.63
N SER A 83 6.44 11.26 -13.32
CA SER A 83 7.69 10.95 -14.00
C SER A 83 8.54 10.00 -13.17
N LYS A 84 9.44 9.27 -13.83
CA LYS A 84 10.46 8.48 -13.13
C LYS A 84 11.28 9.38 -12.21
N GLY A 85 11.49 8.93 -10.98
CA GLY A 85 12.21 9.69 -9.95
C GLY A 85 11.30 10.48 -9.00
N ASP A 86 10.01 10.60 -9.32
CA ASP A 86 9.06 11.30 -8.47
C ASP A 86 8.70 10.49 -7.21
N PHE A 87 8.19 11.20 -6.20
CA PHE A 87 7.57 10.59 -5.02
C PHE A 87 6.07 10.89 -5.03
N VAL A 88 5.26 9.85 -4.84
CA VAL A 88 3.80 9.93 -4.86
C VAL A 88 3.27 9.36 -3.56
N GLN A 89 2.38 10.08 -2.89
CA GLN A 89 1.71 9.58 -1.69
C GLN A 89 0.35 9.01 -2.06
N ILE A 90 0.16 7.71 -1.82
CA ILE A 90 -1.16 7.08 -1.88
C ILE A 90 -1.77 7.16 -0.48
N GLU A 91 -2.89 7.86 -0.36
CA GLU A 91 -3.54 8.08 0.94
C GLU A 91 -3.76 6.78 1.70
N LYS A 92 -3.38 6.78 2.98
CA LYS A 92 -3.48 5.62 3.91
C LYS A 92 -2.70 4.37 3.52
N ARG A 93 -1.94 4.38 2.42
CA ARG A 93 -1.08 3.27 1.99
C ARG A 93 0.39 3.59 2.23
N GLY A 94 0.84 4.78 1.84
CA GLY A 94 2.23 5.17 2.05
C GLY A 94 2.74 6.13 0.99
N ILE A 95 4.05 6.35 1.02
CA ILE A 95 4.79 7.13 0.04
C ILE A 95 5.51 6.14 -0.88
N TYR A 96 5.40 6.35 -2.17
CA TYR A 96 5.98 5.50 -3.19
C TYR A 96 6.95 6.31 -4.04
N TYR A 97 8.06 5.69 -4.42
CA TYR A 97 9.00 6.18 -5.40
C TYR A 97 8.66 5.62 -6.79
N VAL A 98 8.66 6.46 -7.81
CA VAL A 98 8.39 6.05 -9.20
C VAL A 98 9.66 5.51 -9.84
N ASP A 99 9.75 4.19 -9.97
CA ASP A 99 10.91 3.52 -10.57
C ASP A 99 10.85 3.53 -12.11
N SER A 100 9.65 3.37 -12.65
CA SER A 100 9.36 3.41 -14.08
C SER A 100 8.02 4.08 -14.29
N ALA A 101 7.92 4.95 -15.30
CA ALA A 101 6.68 5.62 -15.69
C ALA A 101 5.86 4.82 -16.72
N GLN A 102 6.53 3.96 -17.52
CA GLN A 102 5.90 3.12 -18.55
C GLN A 102 6.67 1.79 -18.69
N PRO A 103 6.17 0.66 -18.15
CA PRO A 103 4.97 0.53 -17.31
C PRO A 103 5.15 1.27 -15.97
N LEU A 104 4.06 1.73 -15.36
CA LEU A 104 4.11 2.45 -14.09
C LEU A 104 4.41 1.46 -12.95
N VAL A 105 5.58 1.63 -12.33
CA VAL A 105 6.07 0.81 -11.20
C VAL A 105 6.38 1.72 -10.02
N LEU A 106 5.73 1.43 -8.88
CA LEU A 106 5.81 2.22 -7.66
C LEU A 106 6.44 1.41 -6.53
N ASN A 107 7.59 1.85 -6.05
CA ASN A 107 8.31 1.22 -4.94
C ASN A 107 7.87 1.88 -3.62
N LEU A 108 7.30 1.10 -2.70
CA LEU A 108 6.94 1.61 -1.37
C LEU A 108 8.22 2.06 -0.65
N VAL A 109 8.28 3.33 -0.28
CA VAL A 109 9.36 3.87 0.53
C VAL A 109 9.16 3.38 1.96
N PRO A 110 10.17 2.74 2.58
CA PRO A 110 10.10 2.34 3.98
C PRO A 110 9.81 3.56 4.84
N THR A 111 8.64 3.57 5.48
CA THR A 111 8.24 4.64 6.41
C THR A 111 8.28 4.11 7.83
N THR A 112 8.46 5.00 8.81
CA THR A 112 8.62 4.67 10.24
C THR A 112 7.40 3.97 10.89
N LYS A 113 6.29 3.82 10.15
CA LYS A 113 5.09 3.08 10.59
C LYS A 113 4.65 2.04 9.55
N GLN A 114 5.59 1.23 9.06
CA GLN A 114 5.21 -0.01 8.40
C GLN A 114 4.60 -0.93 9.46
N ASN A 115 3.29 -1.17 9.35
CA ASN A 115 2.68 -2.30 10.03
C ASN A 115 3.24 -3.53 9.34
N ASN A 116 4.33 -4.09 9.88
CA ASN A 116 4.81 -5.40 9.47
C ASN A 116 3.61 -6.34 9.59
N ARG A 117 3.02 -6.71 8.45
CA ARG A 117 2.02 -7.78 8.41
C ARG A 117 2.79 -9.03 8.81
N LYS A 118 2.69 -9.39 10.09
CA LYS A 118 2.96 -10.76 10.51
C LYS A 118 1.89 -11.61 9.81
N ILE A 119 2.29 -12.26 8.73
CA ILE A 119 1.51 -13.32 8.11
C ILE A 119 1.45 -14.48 9.10
#